data_AF-A0A1M5LJ99-F1
#
_entry.id   AF-A0A1M5LJ99-F1
#
_cell.length_a   1.000
_cell.length_b   1.000
_cell.length_c   1.000
_cell.angle_alpha   90.00
_cell.angle_beta   90.00
_cell.angle_gamma   90.00
#
_symmetry.space_group_name_H-M   'P 1'
#
loop_
_entity.id
_entity.type
_entity.pdbx_description
1 polymer ?
#
loop_
_entity_poly.entity_id
_entity_poly.type
_entity_poly.pdbx_seq_one_letter_code
_entity_poly.pdbx_strand_id
1 'polypeptide(L)'
;MKKLLLPILALGLLFGSCRDEKKEAKKNTNNIEETTLGFAEVGLTPNDFSACKDADCPRIRLNYLKFRVNGETAKTINEYNEQQIIKIFSNAEADTDAKNIPAALDEFIADYKNFKNDFPDSPAGYEVETSQNVIHQNKKLLVLKTEFYIFTGGAHGYGATLYENFNAKTGEVIKNKDLFSDMAGFKNFAEKEFRKKFKVPEGDNINSKGFFFENDAFALPENIAITEDDVLLIYNQYEAASYAEGQLELNFPKDQVSQWLNDIALN
;
A
#
# COMPACT_ATOMS: atom_id res chain seq x y z
N MET A 1 -52.68 -51.80 49.24
CA MET A 1 -52.10 -53.02 49.84
C MET A 1 -51.57 -53.91 48.73
N LYS A 2 -50.37 -54.47 48.95
CA LYS A 2 -49.65 -55.53 48.22
C LYS A 2 -48.98 -55.21 46.86
N LYS A 3 -47.65 -55.09 46.97
CA LYS A 3 -46.63 -55.35 45.94
C LYS A 3 -46.67 -56.82 45.47
N LEU A 4 -46.28 -57.08 44.22
CA LEU A 4 -45.67 -58.35 43.76
C LEU A 4 -44.96 -58.07 42.41
N LEU A 5 -43.63 -57.84 42.39
CA LEU A 5 -42.53 -58.79 42.17
C LEU A 5 -42.51 -59.53 40.81
N LEU A 6 -41.51 -59.14 39.99
CA LEU A 6 -40.83 -59.74 38.81
C LEU A 6 -40.70 -61.29 38.83
N PRO A 7 -40.36 -62.04 37.74
CA PRO A 7 -39.13 -61.80 36.92
C PRO A 7 -38.99 -62.44 35.48
N ILE A 8 -37.82 -62.18 34.82
CA ILE A 8 -36.98 -63.06 33.96
C ILE A 8 -37.46 -63.49 32.54
N LEU A 9 -36.71 -63.16 31.46
CA LEU A 9 -35.68 -64.02 30.80
C LEU A 9 -35.23 -63.45 29.43
N ALA A 10 -33.96 -63.68 29.09
CA ALA A 10 -33.20 -63.20 27.94
C ALA A 10 -33.30 -64.07 26.66
N LEU A 11 -32.44 -63.75 25.67
CA LEU A 11 -32.12 -64.37 24.36
C LEU A 11 -33.01 -63.91 23.18
N GLY A 12 -32.51 -63.59 21.99
CA GLY A 12 -31.16 -63.60 21.44
C GLY A 12 -31.22 -63.43 19.90
N LEU A 13 -30.28 -62.65 19.34
CA LEU A 13 -29.54 -62.83 18.07
C LEU A 13 -30.23 -63.49 16.84
N LEU A 14 -30.33 -62.75 15.71
CA LEU A 14 -29.46 -62.88 14.50
C LEU A 14 -30.04 -62.22 13.23
N PHE A 15 -29.22 -61.31 12.68
CA PHE A 15 -28.88 -60.95 11.29
C PHE A 15 -29.66 -61.47 10.08
N GLY A 16 -29.82 -60.59 9.07
CA GLY A 16 -30.04 -61.01 7.68
C GLY A 16 -30.42 -59.92 6.64
N SER A 17 -29.41 -59.20 6.14
CA SER A 17 -29.19 -58.70 4.76
C SER A 17 -30.18 -57.74 4.02
N CYS A 18 -29.64 -56.53 3.79
CA CYS A 18 -29.63 -55.63 2.61
C CYS A 18 -30.70 -55.65 1.50
N ARG A 19 -31.17 -54.43 1.16
CA ARG A 19 -31.49 -54.00 -0.22
C ARG A 19 -31.13 -52.52 -0.41
N ASP A 20 -30.47 -52.23 -1.54
CA ASP A 20 -29.84 -50.96 -1.93
C ASP A 20 -30.80 -49.78 -2.11
N GLU A 21 -30.42 -48.60 -1.61
CA GLU A 21 -30.81 -47.30 -2.16
C GLU A 21 -29.56 -46.48 -2.49
N LYS A 22 -29.45 -46.08 -3.76
CA LYS A 22 -28.43 -45.18 -4.29
C LYS A 22 -28.53 -43.82 -3.61
N LYS A 23 -27.50 -43.44 -2.85
CA LYS A 23 -27.26 -42.03 -2.51
C LYS A 23 -26.45 -41.38 -3.63
N GLU A 24 -27.07 -40.42 -4.31
CA GLU A 24 -26.34 -39.49 -5.17
C GLU A 24 -25.26 -38.78 -4.38
N ALA A 25 -24.03 -38.86 -4.88
CA ALA A 25 -22.91 -38.08 -4.36
C ALA A 25 -23.21 -36.60 -4.61
N LYS A 26 -23.49 -35.85 -3.55
CA LYS A 26 -23.37 -34.39 -3.57
C LYS A 26 -21.93 -34.07 -3.93
N LYS A 27 -21.73 -33.63 -5.17
CA LYS A 27 -20.51 -32.94 -5.60
C LYS A 27 -20.39 -31.72 -4.70
N ASN A 28 -19.51 -31.78 -3.70
CA ASN A 28 -19.00 -30.59 -3.05
C ASN A 28 -18.27 -29.83 -4.14
N THR A 29 -18.97 -28.88 -4.78
CA THR A 29 -18.32 -27.75 -5.43
C THR A 29 -17.48 -27.10 -4.34
N ASN A 30 -16.17 -27.35 -4.42
CA ASN A 30 -15.19 -26.56 -3.70
C ASN A 30 -15.52 -25.09 -4.00
N ASN A 31 -16.13 -24.41 -3.03
CA ASN A 31 -16.03 -22.97 -2.95
C ASN A 31 -14.54 -22.73 -2.70
N ILE A 32 -13.81 -22.53 -3.79
CA ILE A 32 -12.50 -21.91 -3.72
C ILE A 32 -12.81 -20.52 -3.18
N GLU A 33 -12.52 -20.28 -1.90
CA GLU A 33 -12.32 -18.93 -1.42
C GLU A 33 -11.27 -18.31 -2.35
N GLU A 34 -11.72 -17.44 -3.24
CA GLU A 34 -10.87 -16.75 -4.19
C GLU A 34 -9.79 -16.01 -3.40
N THR A 35 -8.55 -16.40 -3.67
CA THR A 35 -7.42 -16.27 -2.76
C THR A 35 -6.93 -14.84 -2.68
N THR A 36 -6.91 -14.28 -1.47
CA THR A 36 -6.09 -13.13 -1.12
C THR A 36 -4.64 -13.41 -1.55
N LEU A 37 -4.05 -12.53 -2.38
CA LEU A 37 -2.63 -12.51 -2.72
C LEU A 37 -1.82 -12.48 -1.42
N GLY A 38 -1.20 -13.60 -1.07
CA GLY A 38 -0.33 -13.68 0.09
C GLY A 38 1.00 -12.97 -0.17
N PHE A 39 1.55 -12.32 0.84
CA PHE A 39 2.84 -11.64 0.78
C PHE A 39 3.70 -11.98 2.00
N ALA A 40 4.97 -11.59 1.94
CA ALA A 40 5.91 -11.60 3.04
C ALA A 40 6.60 -10.23 3.14
N GLU A 41 6.94 -9.83 4.36
CA GLU A 41 7.79 -8.67 4.61
C GLU A 41 9.25 -9.02 4.33
N VAL A 42 9.95 -8.07 3.72
CA VAL A 42 11.40 -8.09 3.51
C VAL A 42 11.98 -6.88 4.24
N GLY A 43 12.91 -7.13 5.15
CA GLY A 43 13.65 -6.10 5.88
C GLY A 43 15.12 -6.11 5.48
N LEU A 44 15.67 -4.94 5.16
CA LEU A 44 17.10 -4.74 4.91
C LEU A 44 17.67 -3.69 5.87
N THR A 45 18.86 -3.96 6.36
CA THR A 45 19.63 -3.17 7.34
C THR A 45 21.07 -3.02 6.86
N PRO A 46 21.91 -2.18 7.49
CA PRO A 46 23.30 -2.03 7.08
C PRO A 46 24.08 -3.36 7.11
N ASN A 47 23.76 -4.28 8.04
CA ASN A 47 24.48 -5.55 8.19
C ASN A 47 24.31 -6.50 7.00
N ASP A 48 23.30 -6.28 6.16
CA ASP A 48 23.06 -7.06 4.94
C ASP A 48 24.07 -6.72 3.83
N PHE A 49 24.83 -5.62 3.98
CA PHE A 49 25.76 -5.12 2.98
C PHE A 49 27.21 -5.27 3.46
N SER A 50 28.03 -5.92 2.63
CA SER A 50 29.45 -6.17 2.96
C SER A 50 30.24 -4.88 3.22
N ALA A 51 29.86 -3.79 2.54
CA ALA A 51 30.43 -2.46 2.71
C ALA A 51 30.26 -1.90 4.13
N CYS A 52 29.33 -2.43 4.94
CA CYS A 52 28.97 -1.88 6.25
C CYS A 52 29.38 -2.72 7.46
N LYS A 53 30.14 -3.81 7.26
CA LYS A 53 30.50 -4.71 8.37
C LYS A 53 31.52 -4.13 9.35
N ASP A 54 32.49 -3.37 8.83
CA ASP A 54 33.62 -2.83 9.60
C ASP A 54 33.89 -1.35 9.30
N ALA A 55 32.87 -0.62 8.83
CA ALA A 55 32.98 0.77 8.42
C ALA A 55 31.76 1.57 8.85
N ASP A 56 31.94 2.89 9.02
CA ASP A 56 30.81 3.80 9.17
C ASP A 56 29.89 3.68 7.96
N CYS A 57 28.59 3.56 8.24
CA CYS A 57 27.57 3.37 7.23
C CYS A 57 26.34 4.23 7.50
N PRO A 58 25.54 4.50 6.45
CA PRO A 58 24.29 5.21 6.62
C PRO A 58 23.32 4.39 7.46
N ARG A 59 22.32 5.05 8.05
CA ARG A 59 21.19 4.37 8.66
C ARG A 59 20.29 3.81 7.57
N ILE A 60 20.06 2.50 7.58
CA ILE A 60 19.20 1.82 6.61
C ILE A 60 18.16 1.02 7.38
N ARG A 61 16.88 1.29 7.13
CA ARG A 61 15.75 0.45 7.57
C ARG A 61 14.74 0.34 6.45
N LEU A 62 15.03 -0.52 5.48
CA LEU A 62 14.12 -0.74 4.36
C LEU A 62 13.18 -1.89 4.68
N ASN A 63 11.90 -1.61 4.91
CA ASN A 63 10.87 -2.65 5.02
C ASN A 63 9.88 -2.51 3.86
N TYR A 64 9.67 -3.60 3.13
CA TYR A 64 8.74 -3.65 2.00
C TYR A 64 8.10 -5.03 1.86
N LEU A 65 7.03 -5.10 1.06
CA LEU A 65 6.27 -6.32 0.82
C LEU A 65 6.69 -6.98 -0.47
N LYS A 66 6.84 -8.31 -0.42
CA LYS A 66 7.02 -9.17 -1.59
C LYS A 66 5.87 -10.16 -1.67
N PHE A 67 5.06 -10.03 -2.72
CA PHE A 67 3.95 -10.93 -2.99
C PHE A 67 4.46 -12.31 -3.41
N ARG A 68 3.85 -13.36 -2.86
CA ARG A 68 4.22 -14.75 -3.15
C ARG A 68 3.84 -15.05 -4.59
N VAL A 69 4.84 -15.37 -5.42
CA VAL A 69 4.65 -15.61 -6.84
C VAL A 69 3.88 -16.93 -7.04
N ASN A 70 2.60 -16.80 -7.35
CA ASN A 70 1.67 -17.89 -7.68
C ASN A 70 1.03 -17.70 -9.08
N GLY A 71 1.63 -16.85 -9.91
CA GLY A 71 1.14 -16.47 -11.25
C GLY A 71 1.77 -15.15 -11.72
N GLU A 72 1.36 -14.68 -12.90
CA GLU A 72 1.90 -13.43 -13.48
C GLU A 72 1.52 -12.18 -12.67
N THR A 73 0.31 -12.15 -12.10
CA THR A 73 -0.21 -11.04 -11.28
C THR A 73 0.77 -10.61 -10.17
N ALA A 74 1.23 -11.57 -9.35
CA ALA A 74 2.14 -11.28 -8.25
C ALA A 74 3.52 -10.84 -8.73
N LYS A 75 3.95 -11.32 -9.92
CA LYS A 75 5.20 -10.90 -10.54
C LYS A 75 5.11 -9.45 -11.02
N THR A 76 4.03 -9.07 -11.73
CA THR A 76 3.80 -7.69 -12.18
C THR A 76 3.74 -6.71 -11.01
N ILE A 77 3.06 -7.08 -9.91
CA ILE A 77 3.02 -6.25 -8.69
C ILE A 77 4.42 -6.09 -8.09
N ASN A 78 5.17 -7.19 -7.93
CA ASN A 78 6.51 -7.14 -7.35
C ASN A 78 7.47 -6.31 -8.20
N GLU A 79 7.41 -6.44 -9.54
CA GLU A 79 8.24 -5.67 -10.46
C GLU A 79 7.94 -4.17 -10.35
N TYR A 80 6.67 -3.78 -10.36
CA TYR A 80 6.30 -2.37 -10.18
C TYR A 80 6.72 -1.84 -8.80
N ASN A 81 6.44 -2.60 -7.74
CA ASN A 81 6.79 -2.23 -6.37
C ASN A 81 8.30 -2.02 -6.20
N GLU A 82 9.11 -2.95 -6.73
CA GLU A 82 10.57 -2.82 -6.72
C GLU A 82 11.03 -1.53 -7.42
N GLN A 83 10.42 -1.18 -8.55
CA GLN A 83 10.74 0.08 -9.25
C GLN A 83 10.36 1.32 -8.44
N GLN A 84 9.23 1.33 -7.72
CA GLN A 84 8.87 2.47 -6.87
C GLN A 84 9.80 2.61 -5.67
N ILE A 85 10.20 1.50 -5.06
CA ILE A 85 11.17 1.52 -3.95
C ILE A 85 12.53 2.02 -4.43
N ILE A 86 12.99 1.61 -5.62
CA ILE A 86 14.24 2.11 -6.20
C ILE A 86 14.19 3.63 -6.41
N LYS A 87 13.06 4.17 -6.89
CA LYS A 87 12.89 5.61 -7.12
C LYS A 87 12.99 6.46 -5.85
N ILE A 88 12.81 5.88 -4.66
CA ILE A 88 13.03 6.61 -3.40
C ILE A 88 14.48 7.12 -3.30
N PHE A 89 15.43 6.44 -3.96
CA PHE A 89 16.84 6.80 -3.97
C PHE A 89 17.21 7.82 -5.05
N SER A 90 16.30 8.18 -5.96
CA SER A 90 16.48 9.31 -6.88
C SER A 90 16.45 10.63 -6.11
N ASN A 91 17.24 11.60 -6.55
CA ASN A 91 17.22 12.96 -5.99
C ASN A 91 17.28 14.03 -7.10
N ALA A 92 17.26 15.30 -6.71
CA ALA A 92 17.22 16.42 -7.64
C ALA A 92 18.47 16.54 -8.55
N GLU A 93 19.59 15.92 -8.16
CA GLU A 93 20.85 15.96 -8.91
C GLU A 93 21.02 14.77 -9.84
N ALA A 94 20.51 13.59 -9.46
CA ALA A 94 20.59 12.38 -10.26
C ALA A 94 19.46 11.39 -9.96
N ASP A 95 18.94 10.79 -11.03
CA ASP A 95 18.15 9.56 -10.94
C ASP A 95 19.07 8.35 -10.72
N THR A 96 18.58 7.35 -10.00
CA THR A 96 19.27 6.05 -9.90
C THR A 96 18.97 5.18 -11.12
N ASP A 97 20.01 4.52 -11.65
CA ASP A 97 19.90 3.53 -12.73
C ASP A 97 19.90 2.08 -12.20
N ALA A 98 19.80 1.91 -10.88
CA ALA A 98 19.85 0.63 -10.19
C ALA A 98 18.82 -0.37 -10.74
N LYS A 99 19.25 -1.62 -10.88
CA LYS A 99 18.41 -2.69 -11.46
C LYS A 99 17.55 -3.42 -10.45
N ASN A 100 17.84 -3.26 -9.16
CA ASN A 100 17.14 -3.89 -8.06
C ASN A 100 17.41 -3.11 -6.76
N ILE A 101 16.63 -3.40 -5.72
CA ILE A 101 16.76 -2.73 -4.42
C ILE A 101 18.16 -2.85 -3.79
N PRO A 102 18.81 -4.04 -3.73
CA PRO A 102 20.17 -4.14 -3.21
C PRO A 102 21.18 -3.24 -3.94
N ALA A 103 21.10 -3.15 -5.26
CA ALA A 103 21.98 -2.27 -6.04
C ALA A 103 21.75 -0.79 -5.70
N ALA A 104 20.50 -0.35 -5.53
CA ALA A 104 20.19 1.02 -5.12
C ALA A 104 20.74 1.34 -3.72
N LEU A 105 20.70 0.37 -2.80
CA LEU A 105 21.29 0.50 -1.47
C LEU A 105 22.83 0.50 -1.51
N ASP A 106 23.45 -0.31 -2.37
CA ASP A 106 24.91 -0.27 -2.59
C ASP A 106 25.35 1.10 -3.14
N GLU A 107 24.59 1.68 -4.08
CA GLU A 107 24.81 3.04 -4.60
C GLU A 107 24.69 4.09 -3.48
N PHE A 108 23.63 4.01 -2.67
CA PHE A 108 23.41 4.90 -1.52
C PHE A 108 24.54 4.82 -0.47
N ILE A 109 25.03 3.61 -0.18
CA ILE A 109 26.16 3.39 0.73
C ILE A 109 27.45 3.97 0.13
N ALA A 110 27.67 3.78 -1.17
CA ALA A 110 28.84 4.31 -1.86
C ALA A 110 28.84 5.85 -1.85
N ASP A 111 27.70 6.48 -2.11
CA ASP A 111 27.55 7.94 -2.07
C ASP A 111 27.86 8.49 -0.67
N TYR A 112 27.28 7.91 0.38
CA TYR A 112 27.59 8.28 1.76
C TYR A 112 29.10 8.21 2.07
N LYS A 113 29.77 7.16 1.60
CA LYS A 113 31.22 6.99 1.81
C LYS A 113 32.03 8.04 1.05
N ASN A 114 31.65 8.36 -0.18
CA ASN A 114 32.28 9.43 -0.95
C ASN A 114 32.13 10.76 -0.22
N PHE A 115 30.92 11.08 0.24
CA PHE A 115 30.66 12.27 1.06
C PHE A 115 31.55 12.32 2.32
N LYS A 116 31.72 11.20 3.04
CA LYS A 116 32.60 11.14 4.22
C LYS A 116 34.09 11.24 3.88
N ASN A 117 34.50 10.77 2.72
CA ASN A 117 35.89 10.96 2.27
C ASN A 117 36.18 12.41 1.92
N ASP A 118 35.24 13.09 1.25
CA ASP A 118 35.38 14.49 0.86
C ASP A 118 35.24 15.45 2.06
N PHE A 119 34.39 15.08 3.03
CA PHE A 119 34.08 15.88 4.22
C PHE A 119 34.20 15.06 5.53
N PRO A 120 35.42 14.65 5.92
CA PRO A 120 35.64 13.72 7.04
C PRO A 120 35.18 14.27 8.40
N ASP A 121 35.26 15.59 8.59
CA ASP A 121 34.86 16.25 9.84
C ASP A 121 33.36 16.59 9.89
N SER A 122 32.63 16.36 8.79
CA SER A 122 31.20 16.68 8.74
C SER A 122 30.40 15.75 9.66
N PRO A 123 29.55 16.29 10.56
CA PRO A 123 28.70 15.46 11.41
C PRO A 123 27.48 14.91 10.66
N ALA A 124 27.23 15.34 9.42
CA ALA A 124 26.07 14.90 8.65
C ALA A 124 26.10 13.37 8.40
N GLY A 125 24.95 12.73 8.54
CA GLY A 125 24.75 11.33 8.23
C GLY A 125 23.77 11.15 7.08
N TYR A 126 23.69 9.93 6.57
CA TYR A 126 22.66 9.53 5.62
C TYR A 126 21.68 8.58 6.30
N GLU A 127 20.41 8.66 5.94
CA GLU A 127 19.33 7.84 6.49
C GLU A 127 18.30 7.51 5.42
N VAL A 128 17.88 6.25 5.38
CA VAL A 128 16.72 5.82 4.59
C VAL A 128 15.88 4.86 5.44
N GLU A 129 14.59 5.16 5.53
CA GLU A 129 13.61 4.34 6.22
C GLU A 129 12.38 4.13 5.33
N THR A 130 11.87 2.90 5.26
CA THR A 130 10.60 2.59 4.61
C THR A 130 9.74 1.67 5.46
N SER A 131 8.43 1.78 5.28
CA SER A 131 7.40 0.89 5.80
C SER A 131 6.35 0.70 4.72
N GLN A 132 5.85 -0.53 4.54
CA GLN A 132 4.84 -0.83 3.52
C GLN A 132 3.73 -1.71 4.08
N ASN A 133 2.48 -1.39 3.73
CA ASN A 133 1.29 -2.09 4.18
C ASN A 133 0.31 -2.32 3.02
N VAL A 134 -0.40 -3.46 3.04
CA VAL A 134 -1.63 -3.63 2.27
C VAL A 134 -2.75 -2.97 3.06
N ILE A 135 -3.29 -1.86 2.54
CA ILE A 135 -4.38 -1.11 3.21
C ILE A 135 -5.76 -1.49 2.68
N HIS A 136 -5.83 -2.19 1.54
CA HIS A 136 -7.06 -2.75 1.00
C HIS A 136 -6.77 -3.91 0.07
N GLN A 137 -7.62 -4.94 0.11
CA GLN A 137 -7.53 -6.03 -0.84
C GLN A 137 -8.87 -6.76 -1.02
N ASN A 138 -9.32 -6.85 -2.27
CA ASN A 138 -10.44 -7.70 -2.67
C ASN A 138 -10.16 -8.35 -4.05
N LYS A 139 -11.19 -8.91 -4.69
CA LYS A 139 -11.07 -9.62 -5.98
C LYS A 139 -10.76 -8.72 -7.18
N LYS A 140 -10.90 -7.40 -7.02
CA LYS A 140 -10.73 -6.39 -8.08
C LYS A 140 -9.54 -5.49 -7.84
N LEU A 141 -9.29 -5.13 -6.58
CA LEU A 141 -8.39 -4.07 -6.18
C LEU A 141 -7.48 -4.52 -5.04
N LEU A 142 -6.19 -4.21 -5.16
CA LEU A 142 -5.20 -4.27 -4.11
C LEU A 142 -4.63 -2.86 -3.95
N VAL A 143 -4.51 -2.36 -2.72
CA VAL A 143 -3.89 -1.06 -2.46
C VAL A 143 -2.73 -1.21 -1.50
N LEU A 144 -1.55 -0.79 -1.95
CA LEU A 144 -0.36 -0.65 -1.13
C LEU A 144 -0.22 0.79 -0.64
N LYS A 145 0.20 0.93 0.61
CA LYS A 145 0.70 2.18 1.19
C LYS A 145 2.18 1.98 1.49
N THR A 146 3.02 2.83 0.92
CA THR A 146 4.44 2.95 1.25
C THR A 146 4.68 4.28 1.93
N GLU A 147 5.26 4.26 3.11
CA GLU A 147 5.74 5.43 3.83
C GLU A 147 7.26 5.39 3.83
N PHE A 148 7.90 6.50 3.48
CA PHE A 148 9.35 6.56 3.47
C PHE A 148 9.89 7.90 3.96
N TYR A 149 11.13 7.85 4.42
CA TYR A 149 11.96 9.00 4.72
C TYR A 149 13.36 8.76 4.14
N ILE A 150 13.91 9.78 3.49
CA ILE A 150 15.28 9.76 2.99
C ILE A 150 15.99 11.07 3.35
N PHE A 151 17.24 10.95 3.78
CA PHE A 151 18.14 12.06 4.06
C PHE A 151 19.53 11.72 3.56
N THR A 152 20.08 12.59 2.72
CA THR A 152 21.41 12.48 2.10
C THR A 152 22.29 13.68 2.49
N GLY A 153 22.12 14.20 3.72
CA GLY A 153 22.74 15.46 4.14
C GLY A 153 21.93 16.70 3.76
N GLY A 154 22.45 17.89 4.08
CA GLY A 154 21.77 19.17 3.87
C GLY A 154 20.92 19.63 5.06
N ALA A 155 19.93 20.48 4.81
CA ALA A 155 19.16 21.15 5.86
C ALA A 155 18.10 20.24 6.52
N HIS A 156 17.46 19.36 5.73
CA HIS A 156 16.44 18.42 6.20
C HIS A 156 16.31 17.24 5.22
N GLY A 157 15.70 16.14 5.68
CA GLY A 157 15.31 15.03 4.82
C GLY A 157 13.94 15.24 4.16
N TYR A 158 13.54 14.27 3.36
CA TYR A 158 12.26 14.24 2.66
C TYR A 158 11.47 13.00 3.08
N GLY A 159 10.24 13.22 3.55
CA GLY A 159 9.32 12.17 3.93
C GLY A 159 8.06 12.23 3.08
N ALA A 160 7.58 11.08 2.63
CA ALA A 160 6.38 10.99 1.80
C ALA A 160 5.61 9.69 2.02
N THR A 161 4.36 9.71 1.58
CA THR A 161 3.49 8.55 1.46
C THR A 161 3.20 8.33 -0.02
N LEU A 162 3.18 7.07 -0.44
CA LEU A 162 2.79 6.63 -1.78
C LEU A 162 1.69 5.59 -1.65
N TYR A 163 0.63 5.78 -2.44
CA TYR A 163 -0.44 4.81 -2.64
C TYR A 163 -0.35 4.23 -4.03
N GLU A 164 -0.52 2.92 -4.12
CA GLU A 164 -0.48 2.20 -5.39
C GLU A 164 -1.73 1.33 -5.47
N ASN A 165 -2.62 1.69 -6.40
CA ASN A 165 -3.84 0.94 -6.68
C ASN A 165 -3.54 -0.08 -7.79
N PHE A 166 -3.62 -1.37 -7.49
CA PHE A 166 -3.40 -2.44 -8.45
C PHE A 166 -4.71 -3.14 -8.79
N ASN A 167 -4.88 -3.50 -10.06
CA ASN A 167 -5.88 -4.47 -10.45
C ASN A 167 -5.48 -5.83 -9.88
N ALA A 168 -6.25 -6.37 -8.94
CA ALA A 168 -5.93 -7.61 -8.24
C ALA A 168 -5.89 -8.87 -9.14
N LYS A 169 -6.41 -8.76 -10.38
CA LYS A 169 -6.38 -9.85 -11.37
C LYS A 169 -5.16 -9.77 -12.27
N THR A 170 -4.82 -8.58 -12.78
CA THR A 170 -3.71 -8.42 -13.74
C THR A 170 -2.39 -8.04 -13.08
N GLY A 171 -2.44 -7.44 -11.89
CA GLY A 171 -1.28 -6.90 -11.19
C GLY A 171 -0.82 -5.55 -11.73
N GLU A 172 -1.52 -4.99 -12.71
CA GLU A 172 -1.21 -3.69 -13.30
C GLU A 172 -1.71 -2.55 -12.40
N VAL A 173 -0.97 -1.43 -12.42
CA VAL A 173 -1.37 -0.22 -11.71
C VAL A 173 -2.53 0.47 -12.41
N ILE A 174 -3.53 0.84 -11.61
CA ILE A 174 -4.68 1.61 -12.01
C ILE A 174 -4.33 3.09 -11.86
N LYS A 175 -4.32 3.83 -12.96
CA LYS A 175 -4.09 5.27 -12.95
C LYS A 175 -5.29 5.98 -12.34
N ASN A 176 -5.09 7.14 -11.71
CA ASN A 176 -6.18 7.90 -11.08
C ASN A 176 -7.38 8.13 -12.02
N LYS A 177 -7.13 8.49 -13.29
CA LYS A 177 -8.20 8.66 -14.29
C LYS A 177 -9.09 7.43 -14.50
N ASP A 178 -8.58 6.23 -14.21
CA ASP A 178 -9.28 4.96 -14.38
C ASP A 178 -9.98 4.51 -13.09
N LEU A 179 -9.72 5.18 -11.95
CA LEU A 179 -10.47 4.98 -10.69
C LEU A 179 -11.83 5.71 -10.70
N PHE A 180 -11.97 6.77 -11.49
CA PHE A 180 -13.15 7.63 -11.52
C PHE A 180 -13.90 7.54 -12.86
N SER A 181 -15.22 7.38 -12.80
CA SER A 181 -16.13 7.50 -13.95
C SER A 181 -16.39 8.97 -14.31
N ASP A 182 -16.31 9.87 -13.33
CA ASP A 182 -16.38 11.32 -13.50
C ASP A 182 -15.37 12.02 -12.57
N MET A 183 -14.13 12.11 -13.04
CA MET A 183 -13.03 12.76 -12.32
C MET A 183 -13.26 14.27 -12.12
N ALA A 184 -13.98 14.94 -13.03
CA ALA A 184 -14.25 16.36 -12.93
C ALA A 184 -15.27 16.66 -11.82
N GLY A 185 -16.33 15.85 -11.73
CA GLY A 185 -17.30 15.91 -10.64
C GLY A 185 -16.63 15.66 -9.28
N PHE A 186 -15.80 14.62 -9.19
CA PHE A 186 -15.03 14.33 -7.97
C PHE A 186 -14.08 15.48 -7.60
N LYS A 187 -13.35 16.05 -8.58
CA LYS A 187 -12.46 17.21 -8.37
C LYS A 187 -13.22 18.40 -7.78
N ASN A 188 -14.38 18.74 -8.32
CA ASN A 188 -15.21 19.85 -7.82
C ASN A 188 -15.70 19.61 -6.40
N PHE A 189 -16.03 18.36 -6.06
CA PHE A 189 -16.39 17.97 -4.69
C PHE A 189 -15.18 18.09 -3.75
N ALA A 190 -14.03 17.53 -4.14
CA ALA A 190 -12.81 17.56 -3.35
C ALA A 190 -12.31 18.99 -3.10
N GLU A 191 -12.45 19.91 -4.07
CA GLU A 191 -12.09 21.33 -3.87
C GLU A 191 -12.93 21.97 -2.76
N LYS A 192 -14.24 21.71 -2.72
CA LYS A 192 -15.13 22.26 -1.69
C LYS A 192 -14.73 21.77 -0.30
N GLU A 193 -14.45 20.48 -0.18
CA GLU A 193 -14.01 19.90 1.09
C GLU A 193 -12.59 20.36 1.47
N PHE A 194 -11.68 20.53 0.51
CA PHE A 194 -10.36 21.14 0.73
C PHE A 194 -10.51 22.54 1.32
N ARG A 195 -11.29 23.40 0.66
CA ARG A 195 -11.53 24.78 1.09
C ARG A 195 -12.10 24.83 2.51
N LYS A 196 -13.06 23.96 2.82
CA LYS A 196 -13.65 23.83 4.16
C LYS A 196 -12.62 23.38 5.20
N LYS A 197 -11.85 22.32 4.91
CA LYS A 197 -10.85 21.76 5.84
C LYS A 197 -9.74 22.78 6.15
N PHE A 198 -9.23 23.44 5.12
CA PHE A 198 -8.11 24.37 5.20
C PHE A 198 -8.52 25.84 5.32
N LYS A 199 -9.81 26.11 5.54
CA LYS A 199 -10.38 27.44 5.82
C LYS A 199 -10.05 28.46 4.72
N VAL A 200 -10.05 28.02 3.47
CA VAL A 200 -9.99 28.89 2.29
C VAL A 200 -11.43 29.35 2.00
N PRO A 201 -11.75 30.66 2.07
CA PRO A 201 -13.11 31.13 1.81
C PRO A 201 -13.60 30.75 0.41
N GLU A 202 -14.92 30.62 0.27
CA GLU A 202 -15.54 30.44 -1.03
C GLU A 202 -15.37 31.72 -1.87
N GLY A 203 -14.97 31.57 -3.13
CA GLY A 203 -14.69 32.68 -4.04
C GLY A 203 -13.29 33.27 -3.93
N ASP A 204 -12.56 33.01 -2.85
CA ASP A 204 -11.15 33.42 -2.72
C ASP A 204 -10.24 32.52 -3.56
N ASN A 205 -9.06 33.04 -3.92
CA ASN A 205 -8.00 32.26 -4.55
C ASN A 205 -7.64 31.05 -3.66
N ILE A 206 -7.50 29.87 -4.27
CA ILE A 206 -7.15 28.62 -3.57
C ILE A 206 -5.84 28.73 -2.79
N ASN A 207 -4.90 29.56 -3.26
CA ASN A 207 -3.58 29.81 -2.69
C ASN A 207 -3.57 30.87 -1.57
N SER A 208 -4.73 31.46 -1.22
CA SER A 208 -4.83 32.54 -0.21
C SER A 208 -4.37 32.18 1.21
N LYS A 209 -4.14 30.89 1.49
CA LYS A 209 -3.68 30.37 2.78
C LYS A 209 -2.26 29.78 2.75
N GLY A 210 -1.46 30.11 1.73
CA GLY A 210 -0.08 29.62 1.61
C GLY A 210 0.07 28.33 0.83
N PHE A 211 -0.99 27.89 0.15
CA PHE A 211 -0.91 26.86 -0.88
C PHE A 211 -0.33 27.45 -2.18
N PHE A 212 0.17 26.60 -3.07
CA PHE A 212 0.77 27.04 -4.33
C PHE A 212 0.34 26.17 -5.51
N PHE A 213 -0.95 25.83 -5.57
CA PHE A 213 -1.52 25.17 -6.74
C PHE A 213 -1.23 25.98 -8.00
N GLU A 214 -0.77 25.30 -9.05
CA GLU A 214 -0.44 25.91 -10.33
C GLU A 214 -1.65 26.69 -10.90
N ASN A 215 -1.36 27.85 -11.50
CA ASN A 215 -2.36 28.71 -12.13
C ASN A 215 -3.50 29.15 -11.19
N ASP A 216 -3.26 29.18 -9.89
CA ASP A 216 -4.27 29.53 -8.87
C ASP A 216 -5.52 28.64 -8.92
N ALA A 217 -5.37 27.40 -9.38
CA ALA A 217 -6.46 26.47 -9.61
C ALA A 217 -6.26 25.17 -8.83
N PHE A 218 -7.26 24.76 -8.06
CA PHE A 218 -7.22 23.49 -7.34
C PHE A 218 -6.90 22.32 -8.28
N ALA A 219 -6.08 21.39 -7.83
CA ALA A 219 -5.76 20.14 -8.50
C ALA A 219 -5.91 19.00 -7.49
N LEU A 220 -6.41 17.84 -7.93
CA LEU A 220 -6.36 16.61 -7.13
C LEU A 220 -4.89 16.20 -6.93
N PRO A 221 -4.54 15.54 -5.81
CA PRO A 221 -3.20 15.05 -5.65
C PRO A 221 -2.90 13.92 -6.63
N GLU A 222 -1.63 13.68 -6.90
CA GLU A 222 -1.22 12.47 -7.63
C GLU A 222 -1.45 11.22 -6.79
N ASN A 223 -1.37 11.35 -5.46
CA ASN A 223 -1.44 10.24 -4.54
C ASN A 223 -2.87 10.01 -4.00
N ILE A 224 -3.59 9.07 -4.61
CA ILE A 224 -4.97 8.69 -4.26
C ILE A 224 -5.04 7.19 -3.96
N ALA A 225 -5.73 6.79 -2.90
CA ALA A 225 -6.04 5.39 -2.59
C ALA A 225 -7.54 5.15 -2.48
N ILE A 226 -7.98 3.96 -2.90
CA ILE A 226 -9.35 3.48 -2.69
C ILE A 226 -9.32 2.28 -1.74
N THR A 227 -9.83 2.47 -0.52
CA THR A 227 -9.95 1.37 0.47
C THR A 227 -11.36 0.79 0.45
N GLU A 228 -11.73 -0.11 1.37
CA GLU A 228 -13.11 -0.61 1.47
C GLU A 228 -14.09 0.53 1.75
N ASP A 229 -13.73 1.40 2.70
CA ASP A 229 -14.63 2.40 3.27
C ASP A 229 -14.36 3.82 2.79
N ASP A 230 -13.16 4.11 2.28
CA ASP A 230 -12.66 5.47 2.09
C ASP A 230 -11.96 5.70 0.75
N VAL A 231 -12.03 6.93 0.26
CA VAL A 231 -11.15 7.51 -0.77
C VAL A 231 -10.17 8.47 -0.10
N LEU A 232 -8.88 8.11 -0.14
CA LEU A 232 -7.80 8.81 0.54
C LEU A 232 -6.99 9.64 -0.45
N LEU A 233 -6.76 10.91 -0.14
CA LEU A 233 -6.00 11.86 -0.93
C LEU A 233 -4.86 12.41 -0.07
N ILE A 234 -3.63 12.37 -0.59
CA ILE A 234 -2.47 12.95 0.10
C ILE A 234 -1.74 13.87 -0.87
N TYR A 235 -1.53 15.12 -0.48
CA TYR A 235 -0.51 15.97 -1.06
C TYR A 235 0.76 15.81 -0.22
N ASN A 236 1.83 15.32 -0.84
CA ASN A 236 3.12 15.22 -0.18
C ASN A 236 3.74 16.61 0.06
N GLN A 237 4.77 16.67 0.90
CA GLN A 237 5.52 17.91 1.12
C GLN A 237 5.98 18.49 -0.22
N TYR A 238 5.83 19.80 -0.40
CA TYR A 238 6.11 20.51 -1.66
C TYR A 238 5.15 20.26 -2.83
N GLU A 239 4.12 19.43 -2.70
CA GLU A 239 3.16 19.19 -3.78
C GLU A 239 2.14 20.35 -3.88
N ALA A 240 1.57 20.76 -2.76
CA ALA A 240 0.57 21.84 -2.70
C ALA A 240 0.87 22.91 -1.64
N ALA A 241 1.80 22.64 -0.71
CA ALA A 241 2.15 23.52 0.40
C ALA A 241 3.63 23.38 0.80
N SER A 242 4.11 24.35 1.58
CA SER A 242 5.51 24.40 2.01
C SER A 242 5.88 23.18 2.86
N TYR A 243 7.16 22.86 2.96
CA TYR A 243 7.66 21.79 3.86
C TYR A 243 7.14 21.90 5.29
N ALA A 244 7.04 23.13 5.81
CA ALA A 244 6.60 23.41 7.17
C ALA A 244 5.11 23.07 7.41
N GLU A 245 4.29 23.05 6.36
CA GLU A 245 2.89 22.63 6.43
C GLU A 245 2.74 21.10 6.50
N GLY A 246 3.80 20.36 6.15
CA GLY A 246 3.75 18.90 6.11
C GLY A 246 2.87 18.37 4.97
N GLN A 247 2.41 17.12 5.13
CA GLN A 247 1.48 16.50 4.19
C GLN A 247 0.05 17.04 4.41
N LEU A 248 -0.68 17.27 3.32
CA LEU A 248 -2.09 17.62 3.38
C LEU A 248 -2.92 16.39 3.04
N GLU A 249 -3.84 16.03 3.94
CA GLU A 249 -4.67 14.84 3.75
C GLU A 249 -6.13 15.20 3.57
N LEU A 250 -6.85 14.45 2.74
CA LEU A 250 -8.30 14.43 2.65
C LEU A 250 -8.76 12.97 2.67
N ASN A 251 -9.79 12.69 3.47
CA ASN A 251 -10.42 11.38 3.53
C ASN A 251 -11.92 11.56 3.32
N PHE A 252 -12.46 10.83 2.34
CA PHE A 252 -13.89 10.83 2.03
C PHE A 252 -14.47 9.42 2.18
N PRO A 253 -15.54 9.25 2.98
CA PRO A 253 -16.29 8.00 2.99
C PRO A 253 -16.73 7.64 1.58
N LYS A 254 -16.46 6.41 1.16
CA LYS A 254 -16.70 5.92 -0.21
C LYS A 254 -18.16 6.09 -0.61
N ASP A 255 -19.09 5.86 0.30
CA ASP A 255 -20.53 6.04 0.06
C ASP A 255 -20.87 7.46 -0.42
N GLN A 256 -20.18 8.49 0.09
CA GLN A 256 -20.38 9.88 -0.29
C GLN A 256 -19.90 10.20 -1.71
N VAL A 257 -18.90 9.46 -2.20
CA VAL A 257 -18.20 9.75 -3.46
C VAL A 257 -18.40 8.67 -4.53
N SER A 258 -19.12 7.59 -4.20
CA SER A 258 -19.33 6.40 -5.03
C SER A 258 -19.90 6.71 -6.42
N GLN A 259 -20.73 7.74 -6.55
CA GLN A 259 -21.31 8.18 -7.82
C GLN A 259 -20.26 8.61 -8.88
N TRP A 260 -19.03 8.95 -8.47
CA TRP A 260 -17.94 9.34 -9.35
C TRP A 260 -16.90 8.23 -9.57
N LEU A 261 -17.06 7.07 -8.92
CA LEU A 261 -16.12 5.96 -9.00
C LEU A 261 -16.46 5.01 -10.17
N ASN A 262 -15.43 4.35 -10.71
CA ASN A 262 -15.60 3.22 -11.61
C ASN A 262 -15.81 1.92 -10.83
N ASP A 263 -16.36 0.90 -11.49
CA ASP A 263 -16.65 -0.43 -10.92
C ASP A 263 -15.46 -1.12 -10.23
N ILE A 264 -14.23 -0.78 -10.64
CA ILE A 264 -12.99 -1.32 -10.07
C ILE A 264 -12.66 -0.74 -8.69
N ALA A 265 -13.12 0.49 -8.42
CA ALA A 265 -12.98 1.19 -7.15
C ALA A 265 -14.16 0.92 -6.19
N LEU A 266 -15.23 0.30 -6.70
CA LEU A 266 -16.37 -0.16 -5.92
C LEU A 266 -16.16 -1.61 -5.43
N ASN A 267 -16.86 -1.97 -4.36
CA ASN A 267 -16.77 -3.30 -3.73
C ASN A 267 -17.23 -4.42 -4.68
#